data_AF-A0A3B9L5Y3-F1
#
_entry.id   AF-A0A3B9L5Y3-F1
#
_cell.length_a   1.000
_cell.length_b   1.000
_cell.length_c   1.000
_cell.angle_alpha   90.00
_cell.angle_beta   90.00
_cell.angle_gamma   90.00
#
_symmetry.space_group_name_H-M   'P 1'
#
loop_
_entity.id
_entity.type
_entity.pdbx_description
1 polymer ?
#
loop_
_entity_poly.entity_id
_entity_poly.type
_entity_poly.pdbx_seq_one_letter_code
_entity_poly.pdbx_strand_id
1 'polypeptide(L)'
;MGEKCADCHNERSWSKTDFNHDQDTKFPLKDKHKAAKCDACHKAGGKTYEKLPMDCYSCHKKDDKHLGKFGQKCEECHNAQDWKKDSFNHDRTKFPLKGKHKPAKCESCHINGLSEKLKTGCNDCHQKDDPHKSVFGINCQKCHNEADWKTTTFNHNRDTKYLLKGKHTQTKCESCHKPPPAPQKLQPDSTCYSCHQADDVHKGTEGKQCEKCHTESTWKVKEFDHNKTKFPLMGKHAPVECKKCHLTGKFKDAKSDCYSCHQKDDQHKKHLGTLCEDCHNVRDWAIWDYNHDKRTKFKLEGSHKAVACLNCHLDPFVGKVKQSSACYSCHANDDVHGGSFGPQCDRCHVDTKFNEIKVNSGFSR
;
A
#
# COMPACT_ATOMS: atom_id res chain seq x y z
N MET A 1 15.81 1.79 -83.47
CA MET A 1 17.28 1.93 -83.58
C MET A 1 17.71 1.26 -84.87
N GLY A 2 18.61 1.91 -85.62
CA GLY A 2 19.39 1.43 -86.77
C GLY A 2 18.65 0.77 -87.94
N GLU A 3 18.51 1.47 -89.06
CA GLU A 3 18.07 0.84 -90.32
C GLU A 3 19.19 0.03 -90.99
N LYS A 4 20.44 0.12 -90.50
CA LYS A 4 21.62 -0.45 -91.14
C LYS A 4 22.24 -1.55 -90.27
N CYS A 5 22.56 -2.68 -90.90
CA CYS A 5 23.17 -3.82 -90.23
C CYS A 5 24.51 -3.50 -89.54
N ALA A 6 25.23 -2.49 -90.06
CA ALA A 6 26.49 -1.99 -89.52
C ALA A 6 26.36 -1.31 -88.13
N ASP A 7 25.13 -0.97 -87.72
CA ASP A 7 24.89 -0.34 -86.41
C ASP A 7 25.03 -1.34 -85.25
N CYS A 8 25.03 -2.64 -85.56
CA CYS A 8 25.11 -3.72 -84.56
C CYS A 8 26.17 -4.80 -84.89
N HIS A 9 26.60 -4.92 -86.16
CA HIS A 9 27.51 -5.97 -86.61
C HIS A 9 28.71 -5.39 -87.34
N ASN A 10 29.90 -5.93 -87.10
CA ASN A 10 31.06 -5.67 -87.95
C ASN A 10 31.20 -6.72 -89.07
N GLU A 11 31.79 -6.28 -90.19
CA GLU A 11 32.02 -7.10 -91.39
C GLU A 11 33.02 -8.25 -91.16
N ARG A 12 33.81 -8.21 -90.08
CA ARG A 12 34.86 -9.20 -89.78
C ARG A 12 34.38 -10.36 -88.90
N SER A 13 33.25 -10.22 -88.23
CA SER A 13 32.73 -11.18 -87.24
C SER A 13 31.23 -10.97 -87.05
N TRP A 14 30.45 -11.26 -88.09
CA TRP A 14 29.00 -11.07 -88.10
C TRP A 14 28.24 -11.80 -86.97
N SER A 15 28.83 -12.88 -86.44
CA SER A 15 28.28 -13.65 -85.32
C SER A 15 28.38 -12.96 -83.96
N LYS A 16 29.15 -11.88 -83.85
CA LYS A 16 29.27 -11.06 -82.63
C LYS A 16 28.62 -9.71 -82.89
N THR A 17 27.75 -9.32 -81.97
CA THR A 17 27.12 -8.02 -81.94
C THR A 17 28.03 -7.05 -81.21
N ASP A 18 28.42 -5.94 -81.86
CA ASP A 18 29.26 -4.89 -81.26
C ASP A 18 28.44 -3.89 -80.42
N PHE A 19 27.11 -3.95 -80.55
CA PHE A 19 26.20 -3.12 -79.78
C PHE A 19 26.32 -3.39 -78.27
N ASN A 20 26.62 -2.34 -77.52
CA ASN A 20 26.73 -2.35 -76.08
C ASN A 20 25.65 -1.47 -75.45
N HIS A 21 24.67 -2.10 -74.81
CA HIS A 21 23.54 -1.40 -74.22
C HIS A 21 23.93 -0.33 -73.18
N ASP A 22 25.05 -0.51 -72.47
CA ASP A 22 25.53 0.43 -71.45
C ASP A 22 26.21 1.67 -72.04
N GLN A 23 26.68 1.61 -73.29
CA GLN A 23 27.38 2.70 -73.99
C GLN A 23 26.50 3.38 -75.03
N ASP A 24 25.71 2.58 -75.76
CA ASP A 24 24.96 3.03 -76.94
C ASP A 24 23.53 3.46 -76.60
N THR A 25 23.10 3.28 -75.35
CA THR A 25 21.76 3.66 -74.87
C THR A 25 21.82 4.48 -73.58
N LYS A 26 20.70 5.15 -73.26
CA LYS A 26 20.52 5.84 -71.97
C LYS A 26 20.08 4.91 -70.83
N PHE A 27 19.98 3.60 -71.08
CA PHE A 27 19.48 2.63 -70.13
C PHE A 27 20.52 1.52 -69.92
N PRO A 28 21.50 1.71 -69.01
CA PRO A 28 22.48 0.67 -68.74
C PRO A 28 21.82 -0.56 -68.08
N LEU A 29 22.10 -1.75 -68.61
CA LEU A 29 21.59 -3.01 -68.08
C LEU A 29 22.33 -3.33 -66.78
N LYS A 30 21.60 -3.33 -65.66
CA LYS A 30 22.14 -3.64 -64.33
C LYS A 30 21.63 -4.97 -63.80
N ASP A 31 22.44 -5.59 -62.95
CA ASP A 31 22.08 -6.82 -62.24
C ASP A 31 21.61 -7.93 -63.18
N LYS A 32 20.48 -8.57 -62.88
CA LYS A 32 19.91 -9.65 -63.69
C LYS A 32 19.52 -9.23 -65.10
N HIS A 33 19.35 -7.92 -65.37
CA HIS A 33 19.06 -7.43 -66.71
C HIS A 33 20.25 -7.58 -67.67
N LYS A 34 21.49 -7.69 -67.17
CA LYS A 34 22.68 -7.95 -68.00
C LYS A 34 22.63 -9.29 -68.74
N ALA A 35 21.90 -10.26 -68.20
CA ALA A 35 21.73 -11.58 -68.79
C ALA A 35 20.48 -11.70 -69.68
N ALA A 36 19.68 -10.62 -69.81
CA ALA A 36 18.45 -10.65 -70.59
C ALA A 36 18.76 -10.64 -72.10
N LYS A 37 18.03 -11.46 -72.86
CA LYS A 37 18.06 -11.43 -74.34
C LYS A 37 17.24 -10.25 -74.86
N CYS A 38 17.58 -9.74 -76.04
CA CYS A 38 16.90 -8.59 -76.68
C CYS A 38 15.37 -8.75 -76.73
N ASP A 39 14.90 -9.95 -77.10
CA ASP A 39 13.47 -10.27 -77.26
C ASP A 39 12.68 -10.26 -75.94
N ALA A 40 13.36 -10.38 -74.79
CA ALA A 40 12.71 -10.32 -73.48
C ALA A 40 12.11 -8.92 -73.22
N CYS A 41 12.77 -7.88 -73.73
CA CYS A 41 12.34 -6.49 -73.62
C CYS A 41 11.64 -6.01 -74.90
N HIS A 42 12.15 -6.36 -76.08
CA HIS A 42 11.66 -5.88 -77.37
C HIS A 42 10.72 -6.90 -78.06
N LYS A 43 9.56 -7.13 -77.45
CA LYS A 43 8.58 -8.13 -77.89
C LYS A 43 7.93 -7.86 -79.25
N ALA A 44 8.00 -6.63 -79.75
CA ALA A 44 7.42 -6.26 -81.05
C ALA A 44 8.15 -6.89 -82.26
N GLY A 45 9.29 -7.54 -82.06
CA GLY A 45 9.84 -8.55 -82.98
C GLY A 45 10.04 -8.13 -84.44
N GLY A 46 10.13 -6.83 -84.72
CA GLY A 46 10.38 -6.29 -86.06
C GLY A 46 11.82 -5.82 -86.20
N LYS A 47 12.25 -5.60 -87.45
CA LYS A 47 13.57 -5.04 -87.83
C LYS A 47 13.89 -3.66 -87.19
N THR A 48 12.97 -3.10 -86.40
CA THR A 48 13.08 -1.82 -85.72
C THR A 48 12.86 -1.98 -84.22
N TYR A 49 13.93 -1.89 -83.44
CA TYR A 49 13.84 -1.80 -81.98
C TYR A 49 13.29 -0.42 -81.58
N GLU A 50 12.04 -0.37 -81.14
CA GLU A 50 11.39 0.84 -80.63
C GLU A 50 11.96 1.27 -79.27
N LYS A 51 11.93 2.58 -78.99
CA LYS A 51 12.35 3.12 -77.69
C LYS A 51 11.32 2.75 -76.63
N LEU A 52 11.75 2.00 -75.61
CA LEU A 52 10.91 1.63 -74.46
C LEU A 52 11.04 2.67 -73.34
N PRO A 53 10.02 2.80 -72.47
CA PRO A 53 10.16 3.50 -71.20
C PRO A 53 11.30 2.92 -70.35
N MET A 54 12.01 3.79 -69.61
CA MET A 54 13.16 3.41 -68.79
C MET A 54 12.81 3.19 -67.31
N ASP A 55 11.55 3.35 -66.93
CA ASP A 55 11.10 3.10 -65.56
C ASP A 55 10.73 1.62 -65.34
N CYS A 56 10.99 1.13 -64.13
CA CYS A 56 10.75 -0.26 -63.76
C CYS A 56 9.28 -0.67 -63.98
N TYR A 57 8.35 0.23 -63.61
CA TYR A 57 6.91 -0.06 -63.58
C TYR A 57 6.33 -0.26 -64.98
N SER A 58 6.72 0.53 -65.97
CA SER A 58 6.23 0.40 -67.35
C SER A 58 6.49 -0.99 -67.94
N CYS A 59 7.65 -1.59 -67.62
CA CYS A 59 8.01 -2.94 -68.07
C CYS A 59 7.43 -4.04 -67.18
N HIS A 60 7.39 -3.81 -65.86
CA HIS A 60 7.00 -4.81 -64.84
C HIS A 60 5.59 -4.62 -64.27
N LYS A 61 4.72 -3.82 -64.91
CA LYS A 61 3.35 -3.56 -64.45
C LYS A 61 2.55 -4.84 -64.21
N LYS A 62 2.77 -5.88 -65.03
CA LYS A 62 2.10 -7.18 -64.89
C LYS A 62 2.72 -8.06 -63.79
N ASP A 63 3.94 -7.76 -63.39
CA ASP A 63 4.69 -8.50 -62.36
C ASP A 63 4.43 -7.93 -60.96
N ASP A 64 3.85 -6.72 -60.85
CA ASP A 64 3.54 -6.08 -59.58
C ASP A 64 2.52 -6.87 -58.76
N LYS A 65 3.01 -7.51 -57.70
CA LYS A 65 2.20 -8.27 -56.75
C LYS A 65 1.37 -7.37 -55.82
N HIS A 66 1.70 -6.08 -55.73
CA HIS A 66 1.01 -5.12 -54.87
C HIS A 66 -0.20 -4.48 -55.55
N LEU A 67 -0.41 -4.74 -56.85
CA LEU A 67 -1.53 -4.21 -57.62
C LEU A 67 -1.64 -2.67 -57.56
N GLY A 68 -0.49 -1.98 -57.57
CA GLY A 68 -0.37 -0.53 -57.52
C GLY A 68 -0.52 0.10 -56.13
N LYS A 69 -0.75 -0.68 -55.07
CA LYS A 69 -0.97 -0.15 -53.69
C LYS A 69 0.21 0.63 -53.11
N PHE A 70 1.42 0.36 -53.59
CA PHE A 70 2.67 0.90 -53.04
C PHE A 70 3.38 1.87 -53.99
N GLY A 71 2.70 2.33 -55.04
CA GLY A 71 3.26 3.26 -56.03
C GLY A 71 4.15 2.56 -57.06
N GLN A 72 4.83 3.36 -57.89
CA GLN A 72 5.57 2.89 -59.08
C GLN A 72 7.09 2.84 -58.88
N LYS A 73 7.60 3.39 -57.78
CA LYS A 73 9.04 3.44 -57.47
C LYS A 73 9.49 2.16 -56.77
N CYS A 74 9.49 1.06 -57.49
CA CYS A 74 9.81 -0.26 -56.94
C CYS A 74 11.20 -0.30 -56.30
N GLU A 75 12.15 0.48 -56.82
CA GLU A 75 13.53 0.59 -56.38
C GLU A 75 13.72 1.16 -54.97
N GLU A 76 12.69 1.76 -54.37
CA GLU A 76 12.73 2.19 -52.97
C GLU A 76 12.69 0.98 -52.01
N CYS A 77 12.16 -0.16 -52.46
CA CYS A 77 11.93 -1.35 -51.64
C CYS A 77 12.56 -2.63 -52.22
N HIS A 78 12.68 -2.74 -53.54
CA HIS A 78 13.19 -3.93 -54.22
C HIS A 78 14.49 -3.61 -54.96
N ASN A 79 15.37 -4.61 -55.03
CA ASN A 79 16.59 -4.54 -55.82
C ASN A 79 16.51 -5.50 -57.01
N ALA A 80 16.94 -5.06 -58.20
CA ALA A 80 17.01 -5.89 -59.41
C ALA A 80 17.97 -7.11 -59.27
N GLN A 81 18.91 -7.08 -58.33
CA GLN A 81 19.78 -8.21 -57.99
C GLN A 81 19.01 -9.34 -57.30
N ASP A 82 18.17 -9.01 -56.32
CA ASP A 82 17.37 -9.98 -55.56
C ASP A 82 15.99 -9.40 -55.21
N TRP A 83 15.06 -9.53 -56.16
CA TRP A 83 13.71 -8.95 -56.05
C TRP A 83 12.91 -9.46 -54.84
N LYS A 84 13.18 -10.69 -54.40
CA LYS A 84 12.44 -11.31 -53.28
C LYS A 84 12.81 -10.72 -51.93
N LYS A 85 13.97 -10.06 -51.83
CA LYS A 85 14.44 -9.42 -50.61
C LYS A 85 14.02 -7.96 -50.62
N ASP A 86 13.24 -7.57 -49.63
CA ASP A 86 12.96 -6.16 -49.37
C ASP A 86 14.20 -5.48 -48.78
N SER A 87 14.51 -4.28 -49.26
CA SER A 87 15.60 -3.44 -48.76
C SER A 87 15.11 -2.26 -47.93
N PHE A 88 13.79 -2.11 -47.79
CA PHE A 88 13.21 -1.00 -47.04
C PHE A 88 13.54 -1.13 -45.55
N ASN A 89 14.05 -0.06 -44.95
CA ASN A 89 14.44 -0.04 -43.54
C ASN A 89 13.60 0.97 -42.74
N HIS A 90 12.71 0.45 -41.89
CA HIS A 90 11.87 1.25 -41.01
C HIS A 90 12.63 2.07 -39.96
N ASP A 91 13.87 1.71 -39.60
CA ASP A 91 14.69 2.47 -38.66
C ASP A 91 15.06 3.87 -39.18
N ARG A 92 14.91 4.09 -40.48
CA ARG A 92 15.12 5.40 -41.13
C ARG A 92 13.87 6.28 -41.12
N THR A 93 12.76 5.78 -40.59
CA THR A 93 11.46 6.47 -40.55
C THR A 93 11.19 7.05 -39.16
N LYS A 94 10.10 7.82 -39.03
CA LYS A 94 9.62 8.30 -37.73
C LYS A 94 9.00 7.20 -36.85
N PHE A 95 8.86 5.98 -37.38
CA PHE A 95 8.32 4.84 -36.66
C PHE A 95 9.20 3.59 -36.89
N PRO A 96 10.33 3.48 -36.16
CA PRO A 96 11.16 2.28 -36.17
C PRO A 96 10.38 1.08 -35.64
N LEU A 97 10.41 -0.05 -36.38
CA LEU A 97 9.77 -1.28 -35.93
C LEU A 97 10.62 -1.94 -34.85
N LYS A 98 10.10 -1.95 -33.62
CA LYS A 98 10.79 -2.49 -32.44
C LYS A 98 10.03 -3.66 -31.84
N GLY A 99 10.76 -4.48 -31.08
CA GLY A 99 10.17 -5.61 -30.37
C GLY A 99 9.39 -6.55 -31.30
N LYS A 100 8.15 -6.84 -30.94
CA LYS A 100 7.25 -7.73 -31.69
C LYS A 100 6.74 -7.13 -33.01
N HIS A 101 6.97 -5.85 -33.27
CA HIS A 101 6.61 -5.22 -34.55
C HIS A 101 7.64 -5.47 -35.66
N LYS A 102 8.87 -5.92 -35.34
CA LYS A 102 9.92 -6.19 -36.34
C LYS A 102 9.51 -7.12 -37.49
N PRO A 103 8.84 -8.26 -37.24
CA PRO A 103 8.40 -9.17 -38.31
C PRO A 103 7.04 -8.78 -38.92
N ALA A 104 6.47 -7.62 -38.60
CA ALA A 104 5.18 -7.22 -39.14
C ALA A 104 5.25 -7.01 -40.66
N LYS A 105 4.23 -7.48 -41.38
CA LYS A 105 4.11 -7.26 -42.82
C LYS A 105 3.59 -5.85 -43.10
N CYS A 106 3.97 -5.27 -44.24
CA CYS A 106 3.55 -3.93 -44.65
C CYS A 106 2.02 -3.76 -44.61
N GLU A 107 1.27 -4.75 -45.09
CA GLU A 107 -0.20 -4.71 -45.19
C GLU A 107 -0.89 -4.75 -43.82
N SER A 108 -0.19 -5.20 -42.77
CA SER A 108 -0.73 -5.19 -41.40
C SER A 108 -0.91 -3.78 -40.85
N CYS A 109 -0.14 -2.81 -41.38
CA CYS A 109 -0.24 -1.40 -41.00
C CYS A 109 -0.77 -0.54 -42.15
N HIS A 110 -0.33 -0.78 -43.38
CA HIS A 110 -0.68 -0.02 -44.58
C HIS A 110 -1.86 -0.63 -45.35
N ILE A 111 -2.99 -0.78 -44.65
CA ILE A 111 -4.23 -1.38 -45.21
C ILE A 111 -4.76 -0.64 -46.44
N ASN A 112 -4.58 0.68 -46.52
CA ASN A 112 -5.01 1.54 -47.62
C ASN A 112 -3.85 1.98 -48.55
N GLY A 113 -2.70 1.30 -48.47
CA GLY A 113 -1.49 1.66 -49.23
C GLY A 113 -0.54 2.60 -48.47
N LEU A 114 0.60 2.90 -49.10
CA LEU A 114 1.69 3.67 -48.47
C LEU A 114 1.48 5.19 -48.48
N SER A 115 0.53 5.70 -49.26
CA SER A 115 0.26 7.13 -49.36
C SER A 115 -0.45 7.71 -48.15
N GLU A 116 -1.11 6.88 -47.34
CA GLU A 116 -1.77 7.34 -46.11
C GLU A 116 -0.77 7.54 -44.97
N LYS A 117 -0.87 8.71 -44.32
CA LYS A 117 -0.14 8.98 -43.07
C LYS A 117 -0.83 8.26 -41.92
N LEU A 118 -0.23 7.19 -41.45
CA LEU A 118 -0.67 6.48 -40.25
C LEU A 118 -0.35 7.27 -38.98
N LYS A 119 -1.27 7.23 -38.02
CA LYS A 119 -0.98 7.64 -36.65
C LYS A 119 -0.22 6.51 -35.95
N THR A 120 0.71 6.87 -35.08
CA THR A 120 1.71 5.95 -34.53
C THR A 120 1.58 5.74 -33.01
N GLY A 121 0.51 6.27 -32.39
CA GLY A 121 0.21 5.99 -31.01
C GLY A 121 -0.24 4.54 -30.83
N CYS A 122 0.10 3.92 -29.70
CA CYS A 122 -0.26 2.52 -29.43
C CYS A 122 -1.77 2.29 -29.59
N ASN A 123 -2.58 3.22 -29.08
CA ASN A 123 -4.05 3.14 -29.14
C ASN A 123 -4.58 3.26 -30.59
N ASP A 124 -3.90 3.97 -31.49
CA ASP A 124 -4.37 4.14 -32.87
C ASP A 124 -4.49 2.79 -33.61
N CYS A 125 -3.72 1.77 -33.20
CA CYS A 125 -3.82 0.41 -33.70
C CYS A 125 -4.46 -0.56 -32.70
N HIS A 126 -4.13 -0.44 -31.40
CA HIS A 126 -4.48 -1.41 -30.36
C HIS A 126 -5.66 -0.98 -29.46
N GLN A 127 -6.49 -0.03 -29.89
CA GLN A 127 -7.65 0.42 -29.09
C GLN A 127 -8.56 -0.74 -28.68
N LYS A 128 -8.84 -1.67 -29.60
CA LYS A 128 -9.72 -2.82 -29.36
C LYS A 128 -9.05 -3.91 -28.53
N ASP A 129 -7.71 -3.90 -28.49
CA ASP A 129 -6.91 -4.86 -27.74
C ASP A 129 -6.69 -4.43 -26.28
N ASP A 130 -7.08 -3.19 -25.91
CA ASP A 130 -6.88 -2.66 -24.55
C ASP A 130 -7.82 -3.34 -23.53
N PRO A 131 -7.29 -4.22 -22.65
CA PRO A 131 -8.12 -4.88 -21.65
C PRO A 131 -8.60 -3.90 -20.57
N HIS A 132 -7.96 -2.74 -20.44
CA HIS A 132 -8.28 -1.73 -19.44
C HIS A 132 -9.40 -0.78 -19.89
N LYS A 133 -9.89 -0.89 -21.12
CA LYS A 133 -11.00 -0.06 -21.65
C LYS A 133 -10.76 1.44 -21.45
N SER A 134 -9.55 1.91 -21.75
CA SER A 134 -9.11 3.30 -21.59
C SER A 134 -9.05 3.83 -20.15
N VAL A 135 -9.21 2.99 -19.12
CA VAL A 135 -9.19 3.43 -17.71
C VAL A 135 -7.87 4.12 -17.36
N PHE A 136 -6.73 3.65 -17.89
CA PHE A 136 -5.41 4.23 -17.63
C PHE A 136 -4.95 5.26 -18.69
N GLY A 137 -5.85 5.66 -19.59
CA GLY A 137 -5.54 6.52 -20.73
C GLY A 137 -4.74 5.80 -21.82
N ILE A 138 -4.19 6.58 -22.75
CA ILE A 138 -3.57 6.06 -24.00
C ILE A 138 -2.04 5.86 -23.92
N ASN A 139 -1.42 6.23 -22.80
CA ASN A 139 0.04 6.18 -22.63
C ASN A 139 0.49 4.79 -22.14
N CYS A 140 0.22 3.76 -22.94
CA CYS A 140 0.51 2.36 -22.61
C CYS A 140 1.98 2.13 -22.24
N GLN A 141 2.89 2.87 -22.87
CA GLN A 141 4.35 2.79 -22.68
C GLN A 141 4.83 3.17 -21.26
N LYS A 142 3.95 3.69 -20.40
CA LYS A 142 4.27 3.88 -18.97
C LYS A 142 4.35 2.56 -18.21
N CYS A 143 3.66 1.53 -18.69
CA CYS A 143 3.55 0.25 -18.02
C CYS A 143 3.98 -0.92 -18.92
N HIS A 144 3.70 -0.85 -20.22
CA HIS A 144 3.95 -1.94 -21.15
C HIS A 144 5.12 -1.62 -22.09
N ASN A 145 5.74 -2.67 -22.62
CA ASN A 145 6.82 -2.58 -23.59
C ASN A 145 6.46 -3.38 -24.86
N GLU A 146 6.77 -2.84 -26.04
CA GLU A 146 6.51 -3.49 -27.34
C GLU A 146 7.32 -4.79 -27.61
N ALA A 147 8.36 -5.06 -26.82
CA ALA A 147 9.12 -6.31 -26.84
C ALA A 147 8.45 -7.42 -26.03
N ASP A 148 7.85 -7.08 -24.89
CA ASP A 148 7.12 -7.99 -24.01
C ASP A 148 5.94 -7.27 -23.35
N TRP A 149 4.77 -7.37 -23.97
CA TRP A 149 3.56 -6.66 -23.54
C TRP A 149 2.97 -7.21 -22.24
N LYS A 150 3.18 -8.51 -21.97
CA LYS A 150 2.59 -9.17 -20.79
C LYS A 150 3.26 -8.74 -19.51
N THR A 151 4.55 -8.43 -19.57
CA THR A 151 5.31 -7.95 -18.42
C THR A 151 5.09 -6.45 -18.25
N THR A 152 4.68 -6.04 -17.05
CA THR A 152 4.55 -4.63 -16.69
C THR A 152 5.86 -4.10 -16.09
N THR A 153 6.30 -2.94 -16.53
CA THR A 153 7.42 -2.18 -15.96
C THR A 153 6.97 -1.22 -14.87
N PHE A 154 5.66 -1.05 -14.70
CA PHE A 154 5.08 -0.18 -13.69
C PHE A 154 5.40 -0.69 -12.28
N ASN A 155 5.88 0.22 -11.45
CA ASN A 155 6.12 -0.03 -10.04
C ASN A 155 5.41 1.05 -9.22
N HIS A 156 4.39 0.64 -8.46
CA HIS A 156 3.56 1.57 -7.70
C HIS A 156 4.37 2.45 -6.72
N ASN A 157 5.39 1.90 -6.07
CA ASN A 157 6.18 2.62 -5.07
C ASN A 157 7.19 3.59 -5.69
N ARG A 158 7.61 3.34 -6.94
CA ARG A 158 8.51 4.23 -7.69
C ARG A 158 7.73 5.30 -8.45
N ASP A 159 6.63 4.92 -9.07
CA ASP A 159 5.92 5.74 -10.05
C ASP A 159 4.77 6.55 -9.43
N THR A 160 4.46 6.31 -8.16
CA THR A 160 3.42 7.04 -7.41
C THR A 160 3.95 7.57 -6.07
N LYS A 161 3.23 8.51 -5.47
CA LYS A 161 3.55 9.06 -4.14
C LYS A 161 3.06 8.18 -2.99
N TYR A 162 2.27 7.15 -3.27
CA TYR A 162 1.67 6.30 -2.24
C TYR A 162 2.41 4.97 -2.19
N LEU A 163 3.13 4.73 -1.10
CA LEU A 163 3.88 3.50 -0.90
C LEU A 163 2.96 2.39 -0.42
N LEU A 164 2.83 1.34 -1.21
CA LEU A 164 2.25 0.08 -0.78
C LEU A 164 3.23 -0.59 0.19
N LYS A 165 2.74 -0.86 1.40
CA LYS A 165 3.48 -1.52 2.48
C LYS A 165 2.71 -2.72 3.00
N GLY A 166 3.42 -3.66 3.63
CA GLY A 166 2.82 -4.86 4.22
C GLY A 166 1.98 -5.64 3.21
N LYS A 167 0.76 -6.00 3.60
CA LYS A 167 -0.16 -6.78 2.76
C LYS A 167 -0.66 -6.03 1.54
N HIS A 168 -0.63 -4.70 1.53
CA HIS A 168 -1.04 -3.89 0.40
C HIS A 168 -0.13 -4.04 -0.83
N THR A 169 1.11 -4.52 -0.66
CA THR A 169 2.05 -4.78 -1.77
C THR A 169 1.57 -5.85 -2.75
N GLN A 170 0.67 -6.74 -2.31
CA GLN A 170 0.13 -7.85 -3.10
C GLN A 170 -1.32 -7.59 -3.54
N THR A 171 -1.87 -6.43 -3.21
CA THR A 171 -3.25 -6.09 -3.49
C THR A 171 -3.43 -5.75 -4.97
N LYS A 172 -4.52 -6.23 -5.57
CA LYS A 172 -4.88 -5.90 -6.95
C LYS A 172 -5.27 -4.44 -7.07
N CYS A 173 -4.95 -3.82 -8.20
CA CYS A 173 -5.22 -2.40 -8.46
C CYS A 173 -6.68 -2.04 -8.20
N GLU A 174 -7.62 -2.88 -8.63
CA GLU A 174 -9.07 -2.64 -8.57
C GLU A 174 -9.63 -2.65 -7.15
N SER A 175 -8.92 -3.25 -6.20
CA SER A 175 -9.29 -3.22 -4.79
C SER A 175 -9.21 -1.81 -4.21
N CYS A 176 -8.31 -0.98 -4.73
CA CYS A 176 -8.16 0.42 -4.34
C CYS A 176 -8.73 1.37 -5.41
N HIS A 177 -8.47 1.10 -6.69
CA HIS A 177 -8.92 1.87 -7.85
C HIS A 177 -10.14 1.23 -8.49
N LYS A 178 -11.32 1.45 -7.91
CA LYS A 178 -12.58 0.94 -8.47
C LYS A 178 -12.86 1.61 -9.83
N PRO A 179 -13.13 0.83 -10.90
CA PRO A 179 -13.44 1.39 -12.24
C PRO A 179 -14.91 1.86 -12.30
N PRO A 180 -15.33 2.70 -13.28
CA PRO A 180 -14.87 4.00 -13.81
C PRO A 180 -15.80 5.18 -13.39
N PRO A 181 -15.54 6.46 -13.78
CA PRO A 181 -14.55 6.89 -14.78
C PRO A 181 -13.29 7.54 -14.20
N ALA A 182 -12.14 7.13 -14.77
CA ALA A 182 -10.75 7.46 -14.46
C ALA A 182 -10.11 6.68 -13.28
N PRO A 183 -8.77 6.48 -13.27
CA PRO A 183 -8.08 6.08 -12.06
C PRO A 183 -8.21 7.29 -11.15
N GLN A 184 -9.22 7.28 -10.28
CA GLN A 184 -9.42 8.36 -9.33
C GLN A 184 -8.11 8.55 -8.58
N LYS A 185 -7.63 9.80 -8.53
CA LYS A 185 -6.73 10.19 -7.45
C LYS A 185 -7.48 9.85 -6.17
N LEU A 186 -7.08 8.75 -5.54
CA LEU A 186 -7.50 8.45 -4.18
C LEU A 186 -7.13 9.67 -3.34
N GLN A 187 -8.06 10.10 -2.48
CA GLN A 187 -7.86 11.33 -1.71
C GLN A 187 -6.54 11.27 -0.92
N PRO A 188 -5.82 12.40 -0.81
CA PRO A 188 -4.51 12.47 -0.17
C PRO A 188 -4.50 12.06 1.30
N ASP A 189 -5.67 11.93 1.94
CA ASP A 189 -5.89 11.57 3.33
C ASP A 189 -6.33 10.10 3.51
N SER A 190 -5.88 9.20 2.63
CA SER A 190 -6.17 7.76 2.70
C SER A 190 -5.63 7.14 4.00
N THR A 191 -6.37 7.33 5.09
CA THR A 191 -6.15 6.73 6.40
C THR A 191 -6.56 5.26 6.37
N CYS A 192 -6.06 4.47 7.33
CA CYS A 192 -6.53 3.09 7.50
C CYS A 192 -8.05 3.04 7.64
N TYR A 193 -8.63 3.94 8.43
CA TYR A 193 -10.07 3.99 8.70
C TYR A 193 -10.89 4.31 7.45
N SER A 194 -10.45 5.20 6.56
CA SER A 194 -11.24 5.55 5.35
C SER A 194 -11.48 4.36 4.42
N CYS A 195 -10.60 3.36 4.43
CA CYS A 195 -10.76 2.14 3.63
C CYS A 195 -11.34 0.98 4.44
N HIS A 196 -10.99 0.87 5.72
CA HIS A 196 -11.34 -0.25 6.59
C HIS A 196 -12.45 0.05 7.61
N GLN A 197 -13.25 1.10 7.39
CA GLN A 197 -14.36 1.42 8.28
C GLN A 197 -15.34 0.25 8.45
N ALA A 198 -15.63 -0.48 7.38
CA ALA A 198 -16.51 -1.64 7.43
C ALA A 198 -15.88 -2.85 8.13
N ASP A 199 -14.55 -2.88 8.24
CA ASP A 199 -13.80 -3.96 8.88
C ASP A 199 -13.54 -3.69 10.37
N ASP A 200 -13.93 -2.51 10.88
CA ASP A 200 -13.66 -2.12 12.26
C ASP A 200 -14.51 -2.92 13.26
N VAL A 201 -13.89 -3.95 13.83
CA VAL A 201 -14.47 -4.79 14.89
C VAL A 201 -14.72 -4.02 16.19
N HIS A 202 -14.07 -2.87 16.39
CA HIS A 202 -14.23 -2.04 17.59
C HIS A 202 -15.44 -1.11 17.52
N LYS A 203 -16.16 -1.07 16.38
CA LYS A 203 -17.37 -0.26 16.19
C LYS A 203 -17.14 1.22 16.53
N GLY A 204 -15.97 1.76 16.20
CA GLY A 204 -15.58 3.15 16.40
C GLY A 204 -15.15 3.53 17.82
N THR A 205 -15.15 2.59 18.78
CA THR A 205 -14.87 2.92 20.20
C THR A 205 -13.40 3.31 20.46
N GLU A 206 -12.47 2.82 19.65
CA GLU A 206 -11.03 3.08 19.78
C GLU A 206 -10.54 4.27 18.94
N GLY A 207 -11.44 4.93 18.20
CA GLY A 207 -11.11 6.04 17.31
C GLY A 207 -10.63 5.59 15.93
N LYS A 208 -10.14 6.54 15.13
CA LYS A 208 -9.81 6.33 13.70
C LYS A 208 -8.32 6.05 13.41
N GLN A 209 -7.47 6.18 14.42
CA GLN A 209 -6.02 6.00 14.29
C GLN A 209 -5.64 4.54 14.53
N CYS A 210 -6.07 3.67 13.61
CA CYS A 210 -5.87 2.23 13.69
C CYS A 210 -4.39 1.85 13.81
N GLU A 211 -3.51 2.64 13.20
CA GLU A 211 -2.05 2.48 13.16
C GLU A 211 -1.36 2.59 14.54
N LYS A 212 -2.08 3.03 15.58
CA LYS A 212 -1.56 3.02 16.95
C LYS A 212 -1.44 1.62 17.54
N CYS A 213 -2.25 0.69 17.05
CA CYS A 213 -2.33 -0.68 17.56
C CYS A 213 -2.09 -1.73 16.47
N HIS A 214 -2.47 -1.42 15.24
CA HIS A 214 -2.40 -2.31 14.09
C HIS A 214 -1.34 -1.84 13.09
N THR A 215 -0.92 -2.73 12.20
CA THR A 215 0.02 -2.38 11.12
C THR A 215 -0.57 -2.82 9.78
N GLU A 216 -0.08 -2.26 8.68
CA GLU A 216 -0.43 -2.69 7.32
C GLU A 216 -0.07 -4.16 7.00
N SER A 217 0.67 -4.81 7.89
CA SER A 217 1.04 -6.22 7.78
C SER A 217 0.07 -7.14 8.51
N THR A 218 -0.57 -6.66 9.59
CA THR A 218 -1.51 -7.44 10.40
C THR A 218 -2.41 -6.58 11.29
N TRP A 219 -3.69 -6.97 11.38
CA TRP A 219 -4.64 -6.46 12.35
C TRP A 219 -4.48 -7.07 13.74
N LYS A 220 -3.64 -8.09 13.92
CA LYS A 220 -3.41 -8.66 15.25
C LYS A 220 -2.42 -7.78 16.02
N VAL A 221 -2.87 -7.25 17.15
CA VAL A 221 -2.00 -6.56 18.11
C VAL A 221 -1.12 -7.63 18.78
N LYS A 222 0.19 -7.61 18.49
CA LYS A 222 1.14 -8.47 19.20
C LYS A 222 1.69 -7.80 20.45
N GLU A 223 1.89 -6.48 20.40
CA GLU A 223 2.55 -5.72 21.45
C GLU A 223 1.84 -4.37 21.61
N PHE A 224 1.33 -4.10 22.81
CA PHE A 224 0.83 -2.80 23.22
C PHE A 224 1.53 -2.41 24.52
N ASP A 225 2.18 -1.25 24.51
CA ASP A 225 2.96 -0.79 25.66
C ASP A 225 2.06 -0.06 26.66
N HIS A 226 1.65 -0.77 27.72
CA HIS A 226 0.85 -0.20 28.79
C HIS A 226 1.56 0.92 29.57
N ASN A 227 2.89 1.04 29.51
CA ASN A 227 3.62 2.14 30.16
C ASN A 227 3.32 3.51 29.54
N LYS A 228 2.76 3.54 28.32
CA LYS A 228 2.31 4.76 27.65
C LYS A 228 0.88 5.16 28.03
N THR A 229 0.24 4.41 28.92
CA THR A 229 -1.13 4.65 29.37
C THR A 229 -1.17 5.17 30.80
N LYS A 230 -2.36 5.57 31.27
CA LYS A 230 -2.59 5.95 32.67
C LYS A 230 -2.57 4.76 33.64
N PHE A 231 -2.49 3.54 33.12
CA PHE A 231 -2.45 2.32 33.92
C PHE A 231 -1.28 1.42 33.46
N PRO A 232 -0.05 1.73 33.86
CA PRO A 232 1.11 0.87 33.61
C PRO A 232 0.95 -0.47 34.33
N LEU A 233 1.12 -1.57 33.60
CA LEU A 233 1.11 -2.90 34.21
C LEU A 233 2.43 -3.15 34.95
N MET A 234 2.36 -3.18 36.28
CA MET A 234 3.53 -3.34 37.16
C MET A 234 3.45 -4.63 37.97
N GLY A 235 4.62 -5.15 38.37
CA GLY A 235 4.72 -6.33 39.23
C GLY A 235 4.02 -7.55 38.62
N LYS A 236 3.16 -8.22 39.40
CA LYS A 236 2.44 -9.42 38.95
C LYS A 236 1.40 -9.17 37.85
N HIS A 237 1.07 -7.91 37.56
CA HIS A 237 0.16 -7.55 36.47
C HIS A 237 0.85 -7.42 35.12
N ALA A 238 2.19 -7.27 35.07
CA ALA A 238 2.94 -7.10 33.84
C ALA A 238 2.73 -8.22 32.78
N PRO A 239 2.68 -9.52 33.14
CA PRO A 239 2.49 -10.60 32.17
C PRO A 239 1.01 -10.98 31.93
N VAL A 240 0.05 -10.22 32.45
CA VAL A 240 -1.38 -10.58 32.34
C VAL A 240 -1.87 -10.36 30.90
N GLU A 241 -2.56 -11.37 30.35
CA GLU A 241 -3.15 -11.27 29.01
C GLU A 241 -4.24 -10.18 28.94
N CYS A 242 -4.29 -9.42 27.85
CA CYS A 242 -5.24 -8.30 27.67
C CYS A 242 -6.70 -8.69 27.94
N LYS A 243 -7.12 -9.88 27.49
CA LYS A 243 -8.51 -10.38 27.65
C LYS A 243 -8.94 -10.60 29.10
N LYS A 244 -7.99 -10.69 30.05
CA LYS A 244 -8.32 -10.82 31.48
C LYS A 244 -8.79 -9.49 32.08
N CYS A 245 -8.39 -8.36 31.48
CA CYS A 245 -8.81 -7.01 31.89
C CYS A 245 -9.88 -6.42 30.95
N HIS A 246 -9.73 -6.62 29.64
CA HIS A 246 -10.59 -6.09 28.59
C HIS A 246 -11.67 -7.10 28.16
N LEU A 247 -12.56 -7.43 29.09
CA LEU A 247 -13.54 -8.52 28.96
C LEU A 247 -14.53 -8.33 27.80
N THR A 248 -14.85 -7.08 27.45
CA THR A 248 -15.81 -6.73 26.41
C THR A 248 -15.17 -6.57 25.02
N GLY A 249 -13.83 -6.66 24.95
CA GLY A 249 -13.05 -6.30 23.77
C GLY A 249 -12.94 -4.78 23.53
N LYS A 250 -13.57 -3.95 24.37
CA LYS A 250 -13.31 -2.50 24.42
C LYS A 250 -12.12 -2.26 25.33
N PHE A 251 -11.27 -1.30 24.99
CA PHE A 251 -10.05 -1.03 25.75
C PHE A 251 -10.20 0.12 26.75
N LYS A 252 -11.30 0.89 26.67
CA LYS A 252 -11.54 2.09 27.52
C LYS A 252 -12.48 1.87 28.70
N ASP A 253 -13.13 0.72 28.80
CA ASP A 253 -14.13 0.42 29.83
C ASP A 253 -13.57 -0.38 31.02
N ALA A 254 -12.38 -0.96 30.88
CA ALA A 254 -11.69 -1.66 31.95
C ALA A 254 -11.47 -0.72 33.15
N LYS A 255 -11.93 -1.18 34.33
CA LYS A 255 -11.69 -0.49 35.59
C LYS A 255 -10.24 -0.70 36.02
N SER A 256 -9.66 0.33 36.61
CA SER A 256 -8.26 0.35 37.05
C SER A 256 -8.10 0.24 38.57
N ASP A 257 -9.18 0.36 39.33
CA ASP A 257 -9.12 0.19 40.79
C ASP A 257 -8.99 -1.29 41.15
N CYS A 258 -8.22 -1.59 42.20
CA CYS A 258 -7.91 -2.94 42.62
C CYS A 258 -9.18 -3.75 42.92
N TYR A 259 -10.12 -3.14 43.66
CA TYR A 259 -11.31 -3.81 44.15
C TYR A 259 -12.26 -4.26 43.04
N SER A 260 -12.41 -3.50 41.94
CA SER A 260 -13.26 -3.90 40.81
C SER A 260 -12.86 -5.24 40.20
N CYS A 261 -11.60 -5.63 40.29
CA CYS A 261 -11.12 -6.94 39.81
C CYS A 261 -11.01 -7.97 40.95
N HIS A 262 -10.54 -7.53 42.12
CA HIS A 262 -10.19 -8.39 43.25
C HIS A 262 -11.26 -8.46 44.34
N GLN A 263 -12.52 -8.13 44.03
CA GLN A 263 -13.63 -8.20 44.99
C GLN A 263 -13.74 -9.57 45.68
N LYS A 264 -13.50 -10.66 44.94
CA LYS A 264 -13.57 -12.02 45.47
C LYS A 264 -12.35 -12.40 46.32
N ASP A 265 -11.25 -11.68 46.15
CA ASP A 265 -9.99 -11.92 46.85
C ASP A 265 -9.90 -11.13 48.16
N ASP A 266 -10.77 -10.11 48.34
CA ASP A 266 -10.80 -9.26 49.53
C ASP A 266 -11.19 -10.05 50.80
N GLN A 267 -10.17 -10.41 51.58
CA GLN A 267 -10.33 -11.07 52.87
C GLN A 267 -10.93 -10.17 53.95
N HIS A 268 -10.86 -8.84 53.78
CA HIS A 268 -11.34 -7.87 54.77
C HIS A 268 -12.82 -7.52 54.59
N LYS A 269 -13.47 -8.02 53.52
CA LYS A 269 -14.90 -7.77 53.24
C LYS A 269 -15.25 -6.28 53.27
N LYS A 270 -14.35 -5.42 52.78
CA LYS A 270 -14.40 -3.95 52.75
C LYS A 270 -14.28 -3.23 54.10
N HIS A 271 -14.05 -3.91 55.21
CA HIS A 271 -13.91 -3.25 56.52
C HIS A 271 -12.67 -2.34 56.58
N LEU A 272 -11.64 -2.63 55.78
CA LEU A 272 -10.46 -1.79 55.60
C LEU A 272 -10.50 -0.96 54.31
N GLY A 273 -11.70 -0.72 53.77
CA GLY A 273 -11.89 0.07 52.56
C GLY A 273 -11.61 -0.71 51.28
N THR A 274 -11.67 -0.01 50.14
CA THR A 274 -11.44 -0.60 48.80
C THR A 274 -10.19 -0.05 48.11
N LEU A 275 -9.47 0.86 48.75
CA LEU A 275 -8.18 1.38 48.28
C LEU A 275 -7.07 0.47 48.77
N CYS A 276 -6.96 -0.71 48.18
CA CYS A 276 -6.01 -1.73 48.59
C CYS A 276 -4.56 -1.23 48.56
N GLU A 277 -4.26 -0.30 47.65
CA GLU A 277 -2.96 0.34 47.46
C GLU A 277 -2.49 1.24 48.61
N ASP A 278 -3.38 1.60 49.54
CA ASP A 278 -3.00 2.31 50.77
C ASP A 278 -2.13 1.42 51.69
N CYS A 279 -2.25 0.10 51.52
CA CYS A 279 -1.61 -0.92 52.35
C CYS A 279 -0.77 -1.89 51.50
N HIS A 280 -1.38 -2.52 50.50
CA HIS A 280 -0.79 -3.56 49.67
C HIS A 280 -0.08 -3.01 48.44
N ASN A 281 0.82 -3.81 47.86
CA ASN A 281 1.53 -3.45 46.64
C ASN A 281 1.37 -4.51 45.53
N VAL A 282 1.56 -4.07 44.29
CA VAL A 282 1.40 -4.89 43.07
C VAL A 282 2.57 -5.85 42.78
N ARG A 283 3.72 -5.71 43.44
CA ARG A 283 4.85 -6.65 43.34
C ARG A 283 4.57 -7.91 44.15
N ASP A 284 4.18 -7.75 45.41
CA ASP A 284 3.72 -8.85 46.25
C ASP A 284 2.75 -8.35 47.34
N TRP A 285 1.61 -9.01 47.45
CA TRP A 285 0.54 -8.67 48.40
C TRP A 285 0.97 -8.81 49.87
N ALA A 286 1.88 -9.75 50.16
CA ALA A 286 2.39 -10.01 51.50
C ALA A 286 3.38 -8.92 51.97
N ILE A 287 3.97 -8.19 51.03
CA ILE A 287 4.84 -7.07 51.33
C ILE A 287 3.92 -5.86 51.55
N TRP A 288 3.55 -5.57 52.78
CA TRP A 288 2.80 -4.35 53.10
C TRP A 288 3.54 -3.59 54.19
N ASP A 289 3.80 -2.30 53.94
CA ASP A 289 4.49 -1.41 54.86
C ASP A 289 3.53 -0.30 55.27
N TYR A 290 2.51 -0.71 56.02
CA TYR A 290 1.52 0.21 56.56
C TYR A 290 1.91 0.63 57.99
N ASN A 291 2.00 1.93 58.20
CA ASN A 291 2.18 2.51 59.52
C ASN A 291 0.98 3.41 59.83
N HIS A 292 0.12 2.98 60.75
CA HIS A 292 -1.12 3.66 61.10
C HIS A 292 -0.88 5.10 61.59
N ASP A 293 0.09 5.29 62.48
CA ASP A 293 0.38 6.59 63.11
C ASP A 293 0.95 7.61 62.13
N LYS A 294 1.60 7.16 61.05
CA LYS A 294 2.07 8.03 59.97
C LYS A 294 1.00 8.35 58.94
N ARG A 295 -0.01 7.48 58.79
CA ARG A 295 -1.02 7.56 57.73
C ARG A 295 -2.35 8.17 58.21
N THR A 296 -2.58 8.18 59.51
CA THR A 296 -3.81 8.70 60.11
C THR A 296 -3.52 9.77 61.16
N LYS A 297 -4.55 10.52 61.55
CA LYS A 297 -4.45 11.51 62.63
C LYS A 297 -4.66 10.90 64.01
N PHE A 298 -5.11 9.65 64.07
CA PHE A 298 -5.37 8.94 65.32
C PHE A 298 -4.19 8.03 65.64
N LYS A 299 -3.33 8.47 66.57
CA LYS A 299 -2.18 7.68 66.99
C LYS A 299 -2.63 6.54 67.89
N LEU A 300 -2.13 5.34 67.63
CA LEU A 300 -2.37 4.18 68.48
C LEU A 300 -1.44 4.28 69.70
N GLU A 301 -2.01 4.63 70.85
CA GLU A 301 -1.29 4.78 72.12
C GLU A 301 -1.83 3.81 73.18
N GLY A 302 -1.00 3.49 74.18
CA GLY A 302 -1.35 2.54 75.25
C GLY A 302 -1.83 1.20 74.70
N SER A 303 -2.93 0.70 75.26
CA SER A 303 -3.56 -0.58 74.88
C SER A 303 -4.01 -0.64 73.42
N HIS A 304 -4.30 0.50 72.78
CA HIS A 304 -4.73 0.53 71.37
C HIS A 304 -3.64 0.06 70.40
N LYS A 305 -2.37 0.07 70.80
CA LYS A 305 -1.25 -0.46 69.98
C LYS A 305 -1.36 -1.96 69.70
N ALA A 306 -2.02 -2.71 70.58
CA ALA A 306 -2.16 -4.16 70.47
C ALA A 306 -3.50 -4.60 69.88
N VAL A 307 -4.38 -3.65 69.53
CA VAL A 307 -5.71 -3.94 69.02
C VAL A 307 -5.66 -4.26 67.52
N ALA A 308 -6.28 -5.38 67.13
CA ALA A 308 -6.41 -5.74 65.71
C ALA A 308 -7.28 -4.69 64.98
N CYS A 309 -6.92 -4.35 63.74
CA CYS A 309 -7.58 -3.29 62.97
C CYS A 309 -9.11 -3.47 62.88
N LEU A 310 -9.58 -4.71 62.71
CA LEU A 310 -11.01 -5.04 62.57
C LEU A 310 -11.81 -4.88 63.87
N ASN A 311 -11.16 -4.72 65.03
CA ASN A 311 -11.86 -4.40 66.27
C ASN A 311 -12.24 -2.91 66.36
N CYS A 312 -11.55 -2.06 65.59
CA CYS A 312 -11.88 -0.63 65.48
C CYS A 312 -12.64 -0.31 64.19
N HIS A 313 -12.36 -1.04 63.11
CA HIS A 313 -13.00 -0.87 61.80
C HIS A 313 -14.11 -1.90 61.59
N LEU A 314 -15.24 -1.67 62.27
CA LEU A 314 -16.34 -2.63 62.38
C LEU A 314 -17.29 -2.63 61.18
N ASP A 315 -17.37 -1.51 60.45
CA ASP A 315 -18.28 -1.35 59.31
C ASP A 315 -17.54 -1.46 57.96
N PRO A 316 -18.20 -1.98 56.91
CA PRO A 316 -17.67 -1.94 55.55
C PRO A 316 -17.61 -0.50 54.98
N PHE A 317 -16.50 -0.14 54.32
CA PHE A 317 -16.31 1.15 53.67
C PHE A 317 -16.00 1.00 52.17
N VAL A 318 -16.54 1.91 51.35
CA VAL A 318 -16.12 2.07 49.94
C VAL A 318 -15.19 3.26 49.85
N GLY A 319 -14.01 3.06 49.25
CA GLY A 319 -12.94 4.04 49.21
C GLY A 319 -12.08 4.04 50.47
N LYS A 320 -11.70 5.23 50.94
CA LYS A 320 -10.87 5.41 52.13
C LYS A 320 -11.67 5.16 53.42
N VAL A 321 -11.10 4.39 54.33
CA VAL A 321 -11.69 4.09 55.64
C VAL A 321 -11.94 5.37 56.43
N LYS A 322 -13.12 5.48 57.05
CA LYS A 322 -13.50 6.59 57.92
C LYS A 322 -14.07 6.05 59.22
N GLN A 323 -13.25 5.99 60.25
CA GLN A 323 -13.68 5.66 61.61
C GLN A 323 -13.70 6.92 62.47
N SER A 324 -14.72 7.06 63.32
CA SER A 324 -14.73 8.12 64.32
C SER A 324 -13.62 7.88 65.33
N SER A 325 -12.83 8.92 65.63
CA SER A 325 -11.79 8.89 66.65
C SER A 325 -12.29 9.31 68.03
N ALA A 326 -13.58 9.63 68.17
CA ALA A 326 -14.14 9.98 69.46
C ALA A 326 -14.22 8.72 70.35
N CYS A 327 -13.68 8.80 71.57
CA CYS A 327 -13.62 7.66 72.50
C CYS A 327 -15.00 7.02 72.70
N TYR A 328 -16.03 7.86 72.91
CA TYR A 328 -17.40 7.41 73.10
C TYR A 328 -17.97 6.61 71.92
N SER A 329 -17.48 6.83 70.70
CA SER A 329 -17.99 6.11 69.52
C SER A 329 -17.70 4.60 69.55
N CYS A 330 -16.66 4.19 70.29
CA CYS A 330 -16.30 2.78 70.49
C CYS A 330 -16.57 2.31 71.92
N HIS A 331 -16.44 3.20 72.90
CA HIS A 331 -16.51 2.90 74.34
C HIS A 331 -17.81 3.36 75.00
N ALA A 332 -18.90 3.53 74.23
CA ALA A 332 -20.21 3.92 74.79
C ALA A 332 -20.69 2.98 75.90
N ASN A 333 -20.43 1.67 75.75
CA ASN A 333 -20.79 0.66 76.74
C ASN A 333 -19.84 0.61 77.95
N ASP A 334 -18.67 1.24 77.85
CA ASP A 334 -17.69 1.31 78.93
C ASP A 334 -17.85 2.60 79.77
N ASP A 335 -18.75 3.51 79.37
CA ASP A 335 -18.99 4.76 80.09
C ASP A 335 -19.76 4.54 81.40
N VAL A 336 -19.03 4.55 82.50
CA VAL A 336 -19.58 4.44 83.86
C VAL A 336 -20.39 5.66 84.31
N HIS A 337 -20.32 6.78 83.58
CA HIS A 337 -21.03 8.02 83.93
C HIS A 337 -22.43 8.11 83.28
N GLY A 338 -22.82 7.11 82.49
CA GLY A 338 -24.12 7.07 81.83
C GLY A 338 -24.38 8.26 80.90
N GLY A 339 -23.36 8.76 80.21
CA GLY A 339 -23.47 9.87 79.24
C GLY A 339 -23.45 11.28 79.86
N SER A 340 -23.31 11.40 81.17
CA SER A 340 -23.44 12.68 81.90
C SER A 340 -22.43 13.77 81.48
N PHE A 341 -21.27 13.39 80.92
CA PHE A 341 -20.18 14.31 80.57
C PHE A 341 -19.93 14.45 79.05
N GLY A 342 -20.82 13.89 78.23
CA GLY A 342 -20.69 13.92 76.77
C GLY A 342 -19.53 13.05 76.23
N PRO A 343 -19.27 13.10 74.91
CA PRO A 343 -18.44 12.11 74.22
C PRO A 343 -16.92 12.39 74.25
N GLN A 344 -16.50 13.52 74.83
CA GLN A 344 -15.10 13.99 74.85
C GLN A 344 -14.37 13.50 76.11
N CYS A 345 -14.23 12.19 76.25
CA CYS A 345 -13.61 11.55 77.42
C CYS A 345 -12.15 12.00 77.62
N ASP A 346 -11.45 12.33 76.54
CA ASP A 346 -10.06 12.78 76.49
C ASP A 346 -9.81 14.13 77.17
N ARG A 347 -10.86 14.89 77.51
CA ARG A 347 -10.74 16.11 78.34
C ARG A 347 -10.33 15.81 79.78
N CYS A 348 -10.77 14.66 80.29
CA CYS A 348 -10.58 14.26 81.69
C CYS A 348 -9.70 13.02 81.81
N HIS A 349 -9.77 12.09 80.87
CA HIS A 349 -9.05 10.81 80.93
C HIS A 349 -7.78 10.82 80.08
N VAL A 350 -6.77 10.07 80.53
CA VAL A 350 -5.55 9.79 79.77
C VAL A 350 -5.76 8.52 78.93
N ASP A 351 -5.43 8.60 77.64
CA ASP A 351 -5.58 7.52 76.66
C ASP A 351 -4.71 6.29 76.95
N THR A 352 -3.50 6.49 77.46
CA THR A 352 -2.59 5.41 77.84
C THR A 352 -2.98 4.71 79.14
N LYS A 353 -3.76 5.37 79.99
CA LYS A 353 -4.20 4.86 81.29
C LYS A 353 -5.52 5.51 81.71
N PHE A 354 -6.63 4.92 81.27
CA PHE A 354 -7.96 5.56 81.37
C PHE A 354 -8.47 5.79 82.79
N ASN A 355 -8.00 5.01 83.77
CA ASN A 355 -8.32 5.22 85.18
C ASN A 355 -7.55 6.41 85.82
N GLU A 356 -6.65 7.04 85.08
CA GLU A 356 -5.96 8.27 85.48
C GLU A 356 -6.71 9.50 84.95
N ILE A 357 -6.96 10.46 85.84
CA ILE A 357 -7.66 11.71 85.53
C ILE A 357 -6.64 12.85 85.41
N LYS A 358 -6.78 13.69 84.38
CA LYS A 358 -5.97 14.89 84.16
C LYS A 358 -6.27 15.92 85.25
N VAL A 359 -5.43 15.98 86.29
CA VAL A 359 -5.56 16.95 87.39
C VAL A 359 -4.92 18.29 87.01
N ASN A 360 -5.56 19.06 86.10
CA ASN A 360 -5.38 20.53 85.91
C ASN A 360 -6.14 21.10 84.70
N SER A 361 -7.36 20.63 84.41
CA SER A 361 -8.23 21.29 83.42
C SER A 361 -9.08 22.34 84.11
N GLY A 362 -8.50 23.52 84.37
CA GLY A 362 -9.20 24.65 84.97
C GLY A 362 -10.50 24.98 84.21
N PHE A 363 -11.64 24.77 84.85
CA PHE A 363 -12.90 25.36 84.43
C PHE A 363 -12.84 26.87 84.73
N SER A 364 -12.33 27.66 83.79
CA SER A 364 -12.72 29.07 83.72
C SER A 364 -14.09 29.14 83.05
N ARG A 365 -15.06 29.65 83.81
CA ARG A 365 -16.43 29.96 83.37
C ARG A 365 -16.46 31.02 82.29
#